data_AF-A0A3G8X0T6-F1
#
_entry.id   AF-A0A3G8X0T6-F1
#
_cell.length_a   1.000
_cell.length_b   1.000
_cell.length_c   1.000
_cell.angle_alpha   90.00
_cell.angle_beta   90.00
_cell.angle_gamma   90.00
#
_symmetry.space_group_name_H-M   'P 1'
#
loop_
_entity.id
_entity.type
_entity.pdbx_description
1 polymer ?
#
loop_
_entity_poly.entity_id
_entity_poly.type
_entity_poly.pdbx_seq_one_letter_code
_entity_poly.pdbx_strand_id
1 'polypeptide(L)'
;MDFIKAGDGTIHLGHDGGFGRANIGLPLGIWNANGNVGIGTLNPQEKLSVNGKVRVHEIKVQLDGWSDFVFDKKYQLMPLNQLEAYIANNGHLPAIPSAAEVIKNGIELGEMNKRLLQKIEELSLYVIQQEKRLLDQEVKALEQSKLNQRQSENISILLKHIKKTGTKTKLML
;
A
#
# COMPACT_ATOMS: atom_id res chain seq x y z
N MET A 1 -17.10 -23.51 45.27
CA MET A 1 -16.80 -23.60 43.83
C MET A 1 -16.93 -25.07 43.50
N ASP A 2 -18.06 -25.45 42.93
CA ASP A 2 -18.34 -26.86 42.64
C ASP A 2 -18.08 -27.07 41.15
N PHE A 3 -17.12 -27.95 40.85
CA PHE A 3 -16.88 -28.38 39.49
C PHE A 3 -17.90 -29.48 39.16
N ILE A 4 -18.87 -29.15 38.31
CA ILE A 4 -19.82 -30.15 37.82
C ILE A 4 -19.31 -30.66 36.49
N LYS A 5 -18.91 -31.94 36.45
CA LYS A 5 -18.60 -32.63 35.20
C LYS A 5 -19.91 -32.81 34.43
N ALA A 6 -20.05 -32.15 33.30
CA ALA A 6 -21.15 -32.42 32.39
C ALA A 6 -20.87 -33.74 31.64
N GLY A 7 -21.94 -34.47 31.31
CA GLY A 7 -21.86 -35.77 30.63
C GLY A 7 -21.27 -35.73 29.21
N ASP A 8 -21.00 -34.54 28.69
CA ASP A 8 -20.40 -34.26 27.38
C ASP A 8 -18.88 -33.98 27.43
N GLY A 9 -18.27 -34.07 28.62
CA GLY A 9 -16.84 -33.80 28.80
C GLY A 9 -16.49 -32.33 29.04
N THR A 10 -17.48 -31.46 29.24
CA THR A 10 -17.26 -30.06 29.65
C THR A 10 -17.27 -29.92 31.18
N ILE A 11 -16.56 -28.91 31.70
CA ILE A 11 -16.59 -28.53 33.12
C ILE A 11 -17.46 -27.28 33.23
N HIS A 12 -18.58 -27.39 33.95
CA HIS A 12 -19.41 -26.24 34.27
C HIS A 12 -18.91 -25.60 35.56
N LEU A 13 -18.67 -24.29 35.54
CA LEU A 13 -18.36 -23.49 36.74
C LEU A 13 -19.64 -22.79 37.19
N GLY A 14 -20.26 -23.32 38.25
CA GLY A 14 -21.47 -22.76 38.85
C GLY A 14 -21.19 -21.94 40.11
N HIS A 15 -22.05 -20.98 40.38
CA HIS A 15 -22.16 -20.28 41.67
C HIS A 15 -23.62 -20.41 42.14
N ASP A 16 -23.78 -20.89 43.38
CA ASP A 16 -25.03 -20.93 44.15
C ASP A 16 -26.22 -21.65 43.47
N GLY A 17 -25.97 -22.86 42.97
CA GLY A 17 -27.05 -23.80 42.61
C GLY A 17 -27.80 -23.48 41.30
N GLY A 18 -27.33 -22.52 40.50
CA GLY A 18 -27.89 -22.19 39.19
C GLY A 18 -26.85 -22.15 38.06
N PHE A 19 -27.30 -22.35 36.82
CA PHE A 19 -26.49 -22.17 35.61
C PHE A 19 -26.49 -20.69 35.19
N GLY A 20 -25.78 -19.85 35.95
CA GLY A 20 -25.60 -18.43 35.66
C GLY A 20 -24.35 -18.13 34.84
N ARG A 21 -24.25 -16.89 34.33
CA ARG A 21 -23.01 -16.39 33.70
C ARG A 21 -21.99 -16.08 34.80
N ALA A 22 -20.83 -16.74 34.78
CA ALA A 22 -19.77 -16.55 35.77
C ALA A 22 -18.49 -16.00 35.13
N ASN A 23 -17.70 -15.25 35.90
CA ASN A 23 -16.34 -14.89 35.52
C ASN A 23 -15.38 -16.01 35.94
N ILE A 24 -14.44 -16.35 35.07
CA ILE A 24 -13.34 -17.26 35.39
C ILE A 24 -12.05 -16.45 35.50
N GLY A 25 -11.55 -16.32 36.72
CA GLY A 25 -10.25 -15.70 36.96
C GLY A 25 -9.10 -16.63 36.59
N LEU A 26 -8.16 -16.13 35.79
CA LEU A 26 -6.86 -16.77 35.54
C LEU A 26 -5.78 -15.87 36.18
N PRO A 27 -4.61 -16.42 36.58
CA PRO A 27 -3.58 -15.64 37.28
C PRO A 27 -3.19 -14.31 36.60
N LEU A 28 -3.35 -14.20 35.28
CA LEU A 28 -3.11 -12.98 34.50
C LEU A 28 -4.20 -12.75 33.43
N GLY A 29 -5.44 -13.16 33.66
CA GLY A 29 -6.47 -13.07 32.64
C GLY A 29 -7.88 -13.34 33.15
N ILE A 30 -8.86 -13.25 32.26
CA ILE A 30 -10.27 -13.47 32.61
C ILE A 30 -11.03 -14.07 31.43
N TRP A 31 -11.90 -15.02 31.69
CA TRP A 31 -13.06 -15.25 30.82
C TRP A 31 -14.27 -14.65 31.51
N ASN A 32 -14.78 -13.53 31.00
CA ASN A 32 -15.82 -12.79 31.69
C ASN A 32 -17.23 -13.31 31.37
N ALA A 33 -18.21 -12.89 32.17
CA ALA A 33 -19.61 -13.26 31.99
C ALA A 33 -20.15 -12.87 30.60
N ASN A 34 -19.59 -11.87 29.93
CA ASN A 34 -19.97 -11.45 28.57
C ASN A 34 -19.42 -12.38 27.47
N GLY A 35 -18.62 -13.39 27.83
CA GLY A 35 -18.00 -14.33 26.92
C GLY A 35 -16.69 -13.86 26.33
N ASN A 36 -16.12 -12.74 26.82
CA ASN A 36 -14.85 -12.20 26.32
C ASN A 36 -13.68 -12.83 27.07
N VAL A 37 -12.58 -13.08 26.36
CA VAL A 37 -11.35 -13.66 26.91
C VAL A 37 -10.26 -12.58 26.95
N GLY A 38 -9.73 -12.33 28.15
CA GLY A 38 -8.57 -11.49 28.41
C GLY A 38 -7.34 -12.34 28.74
N ILE A 39 -6.25 -12.13 28.01
CA ILE A 39 -4.91 -12.71 28.30
C ILE A 39 -3.97 -11.55 28.61
N GLY A 40 -3.39 -11.51 29.81
CA GLY A 40 -2.61 -10.37 30.32
C GLY A 40 -3.46 -9.15 30.71
N THR A 41 -4.80 -9.27 30.73
CA THR A 41 -5.74 -8.20 31.06
C THR A 41 -7.01 -8.75 31.72
N LEU A 42 -7.57 -7.99 32.66
CA LEU A 42 -8.84 -8.30 33.32
C LEU A 42 -10.02 -7.52 32.72
N ASN A 43 -9.77 -6.63 31.76
CA ASN A 43 -10.79 -5.80 31.12
C ASN A 43 -10.75 -5.96 29.59
N PRO A 44 -11.13 -7.13 29.06
CA PRO A 44 -11.14 -7.35 27.61
C PRO A 44 -12.19 -6.48 26.93
N GLN A 45 -11.75 -5.64 26.00
CA GLN A 45 -12.62 -4.75 25.21
C GLN A 45 -13.22 -5.45 23.99
N GLU A 46 -12.58 -6.53 23.55
CA GLU A 46 -12.99 -7.35 22.41
C GLU A 46 -13.27 -8.78 22.84
N LYS A 47 -13.80 -9.60 21.92
CA LYS A 47 -14.02 -11.04 22.16
C LYS A 47 -12.74 -11.75 22.63
N LEU A 48 -11.60 -11.35 22.09
CA LEU A 48 -10.28 -11.72 22.56
C LEU A 48 -9.43 -10.46 22.71
N SER A 49 -8.96 -10.16 23.92
CA SER A 49 -8.00 -9.09 24.17
C SER A 49 -6.72 -9.68 24.77
N VAL A 50 -5.58 -9.38 24.14
CA VAL A 50 -4.27 -9.84 24.59
C VAL A 50 -3.38 -8.65 24.87
N ASN A 51 -2.97 -8.50 26.13
CA ASN A 51 -1.94 -7.55 26.53
C ASN A 51 -0.57 -8.26 26.50
N GLY A 52 -0.02 -8.39 25.30
CA GLY A 52 1.22 -9.14 25.04
C GLY A 52 1.37 -9.52 23.58
N LYS A 53 2.37 -10.36 23.29
CA LYS A 53 2.61 -10.88 21.94
C LYS A 53 1.84 -12.17 21.73
N VAL A 54 1.23 -12.32 20.55
CA VAL A 54 0.60 -13.57 20.11
C VAL A 54 1.52 -14.22 19.08
N ARG A 55 1.81 -15.52 19.25
CA ARG A 55 2.48 -16.34 18.24
C ARG A 55 1.45 -17.27 17.62
N VAL A 56 1.31 -17.20 16.31
CA VAL A 56 0.43 -18.07 15.52
C VAL A 56 1.21 -18.61 14.33
N HIS A 57 0.78 -19.77 13.80
CA HIS A 57 1.29 -20.26 12.52
C HIS A 57 0.64 -19.49 11.35
N GLU A 58 -0.65 -19.18 11.47
CA GLU A 58 -1.43 -18.48 10.46
C GLU A 58 -2.56 -17.69 11.12
N ILE A 59 -2.95 -16.56 10.51
CA ILE A 59 -4.15 -15.80 10.84
C ILE A 59 -4.94 -15.52 9.57
N LYS A 60 -6.22 -15.88 9.57
CA LYS A 60 -7.16 -15.54 8.50
C LYS A 60 -8.02 -14.36 8.96
N VAL A 61 -7.86 -13.22 8.31
CA VAL A 61 -8.69 -12.03 8.56
C VAL A 61 -9.79 -11.98 7.51
N GLN A 62 -11.04 -11.94 7.94
CA GLN A 62 -12.20 -11.78 7.07
C GLN A 62 -12.74 -10.35 7.25
N LEU A 63 -12.77 -9.61 6.14
CA LEU A 63 -13.33 -8.25 6.09
C LEU A 63 -14.56 -8.27 5.19
N ASP A 64 -15.57 -7.50 5.58
CA ASP A 64 -16.73 -7.25 4.73
C ASP A 64 -16.35 -6.20 3.67
N GLY A 65 -15.95 -6.68 2.49
CA GLY A 65 -15.61 -5.84 1.34
C GLY A 65 -14.11 -5.66 1.11
N TRP A 66 -13.63 -6.26 0.02
CA TRP A 66 -12.25 -6.12 -0.46
C TRP A 66 -12.11 -4.89 -1.36
N SER A 67 -11.02 -4.14 -1.19
CA SER A 67 -10.72 -2.95 -1.99
C SER A 67 -10.07 -3.36 -3.30
N ASP A 68 -10.85 -3.48 -4.37
CA ASP A 68 -10.36 -3.58 -5.77
C ASP A 68 -11.05 -2.50 -6.62
N PHE A 69 -10.86 -1.24 -6.23
CA PHE A 69 -11.49 -0.10 -6.92
C PHE A 69 -10.47 0.84 -7.58
N VAL A 70 -9.18 0.70 -7.30
CA VAL A 70 -8.13 1.58 -7.86
C VAL A 70 -8.04 1.42 -9.38
N PHE A 71 -8.36 0.23 -9.89
CA PHE A 71 -8.39 -0.05 -11.33
C PHE A 71 -9.73 0.29 -12.01
N ASP A 72 -10.72 0.80 -11.27
CA ASP A 72 -11.95 1.31 -11.88
C ASP A 72 -11.61 2.51 -12.79
N LYS A 73 -12.25 2.57 -13.96
CA LYS A 73 -12.11 3.69 -14.91
C LYS A 73 -12.51 5.04 -14.30
N LYS A 74 -13.34 5.04 -13.26
CA LYS A 74 -13.75 6.25 -12.53
C LYS A 74 -12.78 6.65 -11.42
N TYR A 75 -11.77 5.83 -11.12
CA TYR A 75 -10.81 6.12 -10.07
C TYR A 75 -9.98 7.37 -10.41
N GLN A 76 -9.97 8.33 -9.50
CA GLN A 76 -9.19 9.56 -9.65
C GLN A 76 -7.84 9.39 -8.97
N LEU A 77 -6.84 8.95 -9.75
CA LEU A 77 -5.47 8.88 -9.27
C LEU A 77 -4.94 10.28 -8.96
N MET A 78 -4.47 10.48 -7.73
CA MET A 78 -3.91 11.75 -7.28
C MET A 78 -2.72 12.16 -8.17
N PRO A 79 -2.66 13.39 -8.71
CA PRO A 79 -1.48 13.86 -9.42
C PRO A 79 -0.21 13.85 -8.54
N LEU A 80 0.95 13.47 -9.10
CA LEU A 80 2.20 13.32 -8.34
C LEU A 80 2.65 14.61 -7.63
N ASN A 81 2.40 15.78 -8.23
CA ASN A 81 2.69 17.08 -7.60
C ASN A 81 1.81 17.35 -6.36
N GLN A 82 0.55 16.90 -6.39
CA GLN A 82 -0.34 17.00 -5.23
C GLN A 82 0.07 15.99 -4.15
N LEU A 83 0.46 14.78 -4.54
CA LEU A 83 0.98 13.77 -3.63
C LEU A 83 2.25 14.23 -2.92
N GLU A 84 3.19 14.82 -3.67
CA GLU A 84 4.42 15.41 -3.12
C GLU A 84 4.10 16.50 -2.08
N ALA A 85 3.21 17.44 -2.43
CA ALA A 85 2.78 18.48 -1.50
C ALA A 85 2.09 17.90 -0.25
N TYR A 86 1.28 16.85 -0.41
CA TYR A 86 0.65 16.17 0.73
C TYR A 86 1.71 15.55 1.65
N ILE A 87 2.69 14.83 1.10
CA ILE A 87 3.75 14.19 1.89
C ILE A 87 4.59 15.26 2.60
N ALA A 88 4.94 16.36 1.92
CA ALA A 88 5.70 17.45 2.52
C ALA A 88 4.97 18.10 3.72
N ASN A 89 3.64 18.24 3.62
CA ASN A 89 2.83 18.88 4.66
C ASN A 89 2.44 17.94 5.81
N ASN A 90 2.26 16.64 5.55
CA ASN A 90 1.70 15.69 6.53
C ASN A 90 2.74 14.67 7.03
N GLY A 91 3.84 14.44 6.30
CA GLY A 91 4.88 13.48 6.66
C GLY A 91 4.49 12.01 6.49
N HIS A 92 3.35 11.71 5.86
CA HIS A 92 2.89 10.36 5.55
C HIS A 92 2.02 10.35 4.28
N LEU A 93 1.71 9.15 3.78
CA LEU A 93 0.87 8.96 2.60
C LEU A 93 -0.61 9.25 2.92
N PRO A 94 -1.41 9.72 1.94
CA PRO A 94 -2.85 9.84 2.08
C PRO A 94 -3.49 8.52 2.49
N ALA A 95 -4.51 8.57 3.36
CA ALA A 95 -5.22 7.42 3.89
C ALA A 95 -4.38 6.41 4.71
N ILE A 96 -3.08 6.66 4.94
CA ILE A 96 -2.26 5.91 5.88
C ILE A 96 -2.18 6.73 7.17
N PRO A 97 -2.44 6.13 8.35
CA PRO A 97 -2.36 6.86 9.61
C PRO A 97 -0.94 7.34 9.88
N SER A 98 -0.83 8.48 10.55
CA SER A 98 0.44 9.01 11.03
C SER A 98 1.05 8.11 12.12
N ALA A 99 2.36 8.21 12.32
CA ALA A 99 3.03 7.48 13.41
C ALA A 99 2.44 7.80 14.79
N ALA A 100 2.03 9.05 15.02
CA ALA A 100 1.41 9.48 16.27
C ALA A 100 0.05 8.80 16.50
N GLU A 101 -0.78 8.67 15.45
CA GLU A 101 -2.06 7.95 15.53
C GLU A 101 -1.86 6.46 15.77
N VAL A 102 -0.87 5.84 15.13
CA VAL A 102 -0.53 4.43 15.32
C VAL A 102 -0.09 4.15 16.75
N ILE A 103 0.72 5.02 17.35
CA ILE A 103 1.16 4.88 18.75
C ILE A 103 -0.03 5.00 19.71
N LYS A 104 -0.96 5.92 19.42
CA LYS A 104 -2.11 6.20 20.30
C LYS A 104 -3.19 5.12 20.21
N ASN A 105 -3.55 4.70 19.00
CA ASN A 105 -4.75 3.91 18.74
C ASN A 105 -4.44 2.48 18.25
N GLY A 106 -3.17 2.18 17.93
CA GLY A 106 -2.79 0.93 17.28
C GLY A 106 -3.17 0.89 15.80
N ILE A 107 -3.14 -0.31 15.22
CA ILE A 107 -3.60 -0.56 13.85
C ILE A 107 -4.55 -1.75 13.82
N GLU A 108 -5.58 -1.64 12.99
CA GLU A 108 -6.39 -2.78 12.59
C GLU A 108 -5.68 -3.48 11.43
N LEU A 109 -5.20 -4.70 11.66
CA LEU A 109 -4.35 -5.41 10.70
C LEU A 109 -5.02 -5.57 9.31
N GLY A 110 -6.31 -5.91 9.30
CA GLY A 110 -7.07 -6.05 8.06
C GLY A 110 -7.18 -4.75 7.27
N GLU A 111 -7.62 -3.68 7.92
CA GLU A 111 -7.77 -2.37 7.29
C GLU A 111 -6.42 -1.77 6.86
N MET A 112 -5.35 -1.98 7.64
CA MET A 112 -4.02 -1.56 7.24
C MET A 112 -3.55 -2.30 5.99
N ASN A 113 -3.73 -3.63 5.92
CA ASN A 113 -3.38 -4.41 4.73
C ASN A 113 -4.19 -3.98 3.50
N LYS A 114 -5.48 -3.68 3.66
CA LYS A 114 -6.35 -3.14 2.61
C LYS A 114 -5.84 -1.79 2.09
N ARG A 115 -5.48 -0.88 3.00
CA ARG A 115 -4.87 0.42 2.63
C ARG A 115 -3.53 0.26 1.94
N LEU A 116 -2.67 -0.66 2.40
CA LEU A 116 -1.38 -0.94 1.77
C LEU A 116 -1.56 -1.48 0.35
N LEU A 117 -2.51 -2.40 0.14
CA LEU A 117 -2.83 -2.90 -1.19
C LEU A 117 -3.26 -1.76 -2.12
N GLN A 118 -4.16 -0.88 -1.67
CA GLN A 118 -4.55 0.31 -2.44
C GLN A 118 -3.33 1.14 -2.85
N LYS A 119 -2.32 1.30 -1.99
CA LYS A 119 -1.09 2.03 -2.32
C LYS A 119 -0.17 1.31 -3.29
N ILE A 120 -0.13 -0.01 -3.25
CA ILE A 120 0.59 -0.82 -4.24
C ILE A 120 -0.08 -0.67 -5.62
N GLU A 121 -1.41 -0.67 -5.67
CA GLU A 121 -2.17 -0.47 -6.91
C GLU A 121 -1.97 0.95 -7.48
N GLU A 122 -2.06 1.99 -6.65
CA GLU A 122 -1.77 3.38 -7.05
C GLU A 122 -0.33 3.52 -7.57
N LEU A 123 0.65 2.93 -6.88
CA LEU A 123 2.05 2.90 -7.30
C LEU A 123 2.22 2.23 -8.66
N SER A 124 1.51 1.11 -8.88
CA SER A 124 1.53 0.40 -10.16
C SER A 124 1.02 1.28 -11.30
N LEU A 125 -0.03 2.06 -11.07
CA LEU A 125 -0.53 3.04 -12.05
C LEU A 125 0.49 4.16 -12.34
N TYR A 126 1.17 4.68 -11.31
CA TYR A 126 2.22 5.67 -11.52
C TYR A 126 3.40 5.12 -12.32
N VAL A 127 3.83 3.89 -12.04
CA VAL A 127 4.92 3.22 -12.78
C VAL A 127 4.53 3.02 -14.24
N ILE A 128 3.32 2.53 -14.52
CA ILE A 128 2.83 2.40 -15.91
C ILE A 128 2.79 3.76 -16.62
N GLN A 129 2.35 4.81 -15.92
CA GLN A 129 2.32 6.16 -16.49
C GLN A 129 3.73 6.73 -16.73
N GLN A 130 4.69 6.38 -15.88
CA GLN A 130 6.09 6.79 -16.04
C GLN A 130 6.74 6.07 -17.22
N GLU A 131 6.55 4.75 -17.35
CA GLU A 131 7.06 3.96 -18.46
C GLU A 131 6.57 4.48 -19.82
N LYS A 132 5.27 4.78 -19.93
CA LYS A 132 4.70 5.40 -21.13
C LYS A 132 5.37 6.73 -21.48
N ARG A 133 5.63 7.57 -20.48
CA ARG A 133 6.31 8.86 -20.68
C ARG A 133 7.75 8.69 -21.12
N LEU A 134 8.47 7.68 -20.61
CA LEU A 134 9.84 7.36 -21.03
C LEU A 134 9.88 6.90 -22.48
N LEU A 135 8.98 5.99 -22.87
CA LEU A 135 8.86 5.52 -24.26
C LEU A 135 8.53 6.69 -25.21
N ASP A 136 7.59 7.55 -24.85
CA ASP A 136 7.25 8.74 -25.66
C ASP A 136 8.47 9.69 -25.81
N GLN A 137 9.29 9.82 -24.77
CA GLN A 137 10.52 10.62 -24.81
C GLN A 137 11.58 9.96 -25.69
N GLU A 138 11.73 8.65 -25.63
CA GLU A 138 12.68 7.89 -26.47
C GLU A 138 12.33 8.00 -27.96
N VAL A 139 11.04 7.86 -28.30
CA VAL A 139 10.56 8.06 -29.67
C VAL A 139 10.88 9.47 -30.17
N LYS A 140 10.57 10.50 -29.38
CA LYS A 140 10.87 11.90 -29.73
C LYS A 140 12.37 12.15 -29.89
N ALA A 141 13.20 11.57 -29.01
CA ALA A 141 14.66 11.69 -29.10
C ALA A 141 15.20 11.02 -30.37
N LEU A 142 14.66 9.86 -30.74
CA LEU A 142 15.04 9.15 -31.96
C LEU A 142 14.64 9.94 -33.22
N GLU A 143 13.44 10.52 -33.26
CA GLU A 143 12.99 11.37 -34.35
C GLU A 143 13.87 12.62 -34.50
N GLN A 144 14.21 13.27 -33.38
CA GLN A 144 15.10 14.42 -33.38
C GLN A 144 16.51 14.06 -33.87
N SER A 145 17.04 12.90 -33.46
CA SER A 145 18.34 12.40 -33.92
C SER A 145 18.36 12.17 -35.43
N LYS A 146 17.33 11.53 -35.99
CA LYS A 146 17.18 11.33 -37.44
C LYS A 146 17.11 12.66 -38.21
N LEU A 147 16.39 13.65 -37.68
CA LEU A 147 16.32 14.97 -38.28
C LEU A 147 17.69 15.66 -38.30
N ASN A 148 18.43 15.62 -37.19
CA ASN A 148 19.77 16.19 -37.08
C ASN A 148 20.75 15.51 -38.05
N GLN A 149 20.65 14.19 -38.23
CA GLN A 149 21.45 13.45 -39.20
C GLN A 149 21.16 13.92 -40.65
N ARG A 150 19.88 14.02 -41.03
CA ARG A 150 19.49 14.52 -42.36
C ARG A 150 19.99 15.94 -42.62
N GLN A 151 19.92 16.81 -41.61
CA GLN A 151 20.46 18.17 -41.71
C GLN A 151 21.98 18.15 -41.94
N SER A 152 22.69 17.28 -41.22
CA SER A 152 24.15 17.13 -41.35
C SER A 152 24.55 16.60 -42.73
N GLU A 153 23.81 15.63 -43.27
CA GLU A 153 23.98 15.12 -44.63
C GLU A 153 23.75 16.23 -45.67
N ASN A 154 22.66 16.98 -45.56
CA ASN A 154 22.36 18.10 -46.46
C ASN A 154 23.47 19.17 -46.45
N ILE A 155 23.98 19.53 -45.27
CA ILE A 155 25.10 20.47 -45.13
C ILE A 155 26.35 19.91 -45.81
N SER A 156 26.67 18.62 -45.62
CA SER A 156 27.83 17.99 -46.24
C SER A 156 27.76 18.04 -47.78
N ILE A 157 26.57 17.83 -48.34
CA ILE A 157 26.31 17.89 -49.78
C ILE A 157 26.51 19.32 -50.28
N LEU A 158 25.97 20.32 -49.58
CA LEU A 158 26.14 21.73 -49.93
C LEU A 158 27.62 22.14 -49.90
N LEU A 159 28.36 21.75 -48.86
CA LEU A 159 29.80 22.03 -48.75
C LEU A 159 30.60 21.41 -49.90
N LYS A 160 30.26 20.18 -50.32
CA LYS A 160 30.90 19.53 -51.47
C LYS A 160 30.63 20.28 -52.78
N HIS A 161 29.40 20.76 -52.98
CA HIS A 161 29.06 21.58 -54.14
C HIS A 161 29.83 22.91 -54.16
N ILE A 162 29.86 23.63 -53.03
CA ILE A 162 30.57 24.91 -52.90
C ILE A 162 32.06 24.76 -53.23
N LYS A 163 32.72 23.71 -52.70
CA LYS A 163 34.14 23.44 -53.02
C LYS A 163 34.35 23.23 -54.51
N LYS A 164 33.52 22.40 -55.16
CA LYS A 164 33.62 22.10 -56.60
C LYS A 164 33.46 23.36 -57.47
N THR A 165 32.51 24.24 -57.13
CA THR A 165 32.33 25.52 -57.84
C THR A 165 33.51 26.46 -57.62
N GLY A 166 34.03 26.58 -56.39
CA GLY A 166 35.21 27.42 -56.10
C GLY A 166 36.49 26.97 -56.82
N THR A 167 36.71 25.65 -56.98
CA THR A 167 37.85 25.13 -57.75
C THR A 167 37.74 25.43 -59.24
N LYS A 168 36.53 25.36 -59.81
CA LYS A 168 36.28 25.72 -61.22
C LYS A 168 36.56 27.20 -61.49
N THR A 169 36.14 28.10 -60.61
CA THR A 169 36.37 29.54 -60.77
C THR A 169 37.86 29.91 -60.71
N LYS A 170 38.66 29.17 -59.92
CA LYS A 170 40.11 29.38 -59.81
C LYS A 170 40.93 28.82 -60.99
N LEU A 171 40.36 27.93 -61.81
CA LEU A 171 41.01 27.40 -63.03
C LEU A 171 40.71 28.24 -64.29
N MET A 172 39.77 29.19 -64.22
CA MET A 172 39.39 30.06 -65.34
C MET A 172 39.98 31.48 -65.26
N LEU A 173 40.87 31.72 -64.29
CA LEU A 173 41.65 32.95 -64.10
C LEU A 173 43.13 32.62 -64.27
#